data_AF-A0A960APR2-F1
#
_entry.id   AF-A0A960APR2-F1
#
_cell.length_a   1.000
_cell.length_b   1.000
_cell.length_c   1.000
_cell.angle_alpha   90.00
_cell.angle_beta   90.00
_cell.angle_gamma   90.00
#
_symmetry.space_group_name_H-M   'P 1'
#
loop_
_entity.id
_entity.type
_entity.pdbx_description
1 polymer ?
#
loop_
_entity_poly.entity_id
_entity_poly.type
_entity_poly.pdbx_seq_one_letter_code
_entity_poly.pdbx_strand_id
1 'polypeptide(L)'
;ASALARVAALEIWPQHHDGSARSLARLKNMTSSLIRRFCTAALEATQGEFGEGPLARYDAALVVPQETLAEVAVLKAITYVHVMSGNDSRYAWEQEIINDVVAGLLTGHRPLQPPFQQAWDASDDPAVRLRVVVDQVASLTDLSIMRWHQDLV
;
A
#
# COMPACT_ATOMS: atom_id res chain seq x y z
N ALA A 1 9.98 -9.46 -26.76
CA ALA A 1 8.54 -9.54 -26.43
C ALA A 1 8.20 -8.48 -25.38
N SER A 2 6.99 -7.89 -25.41
CA SER A 2 6.55 -6.92 -24.38
C SER A 2 6.45 -7.57 -22.99
N ALA A 3 6.49 -6.77 -21.92
CA ALA A 3 6.34 -7.29 -20.55
C ALA A 3 5.02 -8.05 -20.37
N LEU A 4 3.93 -7.57 -20.99
CA LEU A 4 2.65 -8.25 -21.00
C LEU A 4 2.74 -9.63 -21.67
N ALA A 5 3.38 -9.71 -22.84
CA ALA A 5 3.55 -10.97 -23.54
C ALA A 5 4.38 -11.98 -22.73
N ARG A 6 5.43 -11.52 -22.02
CA ARG A 6 6.24 -12.40 -21.17
C ARG A 6 5.44 -12.95 -19.99
N VAL A 7 4.69 -12.10 -19.28
CA VAL A 7 3.88 -12.52 -18.13
C VAL A 7 2.76 -13.47 -18.56
N ALA A 8 2.07 -13.15 -19.66
CA ALA A 8 0.99 -13.98 -20.18
C ALA A 8 1.47 -15.34 -20.74
N ALA A 9 2.74 -15.43 -21.15
CA ALA A 9 3.35 -16.66 -21.65
C ALA A 9 3.88 -17.58 -20.54
N LEU A 10 3.85 -17.16 -19.26
CA LEU A 10 4.28 -18.01 -18.16
C LEU A 10 3.35 -19.22 -18.03
N GLU A 11 3.90 -20.42 -17.85
CA GLU A 11 3.11 -21.64 -17.65
C GLU A 11 2.19 -21.56 -16.43
N ILE A 12 2.57 -20.76 -15.44
CA ILE A 12 1.78 -20.50 -14.23
C ILE A 12 0.58 -19.59 -14.48
N TRP A 13 0.46 -18.96 -15.65
CA TRP A 13 -0.64 -18.06 -15.99
C TRP A 13 -1.91 -18.87 -16.32
N PRO A 14 -3.02 -18.66 -15.60
CA PRO A 14 -4.25 -19.40 -15.81
C PRO A 14 -4.88 -19.02 -17.15
N GLN A 15 -5.17 -20.03 -17.97
CA GLN A 15 -5.86 -19.86 -19.25
C GLN A 15 -7.40 -19.83 -19.09
N HIS A 16 -7.90 -20.31 -17.95
CA HIS A 16 -9.33 -20.38 -17.65
C HIS A 16 -9.58 -20.28 -16.14
N HIS A 17 -10.71 -19.69 -15.77
CA HIS A 17 -11.17 -19.59 -14.38
C HIS A 17 -12.69 -19.76 -14.32
N ASP A 18 -13.13 -20.84 -13.67
CA ASP A 18 -14.55 -21.22 -13.51
C ASP A 18 -15.09 -21.03 -12.08
N GLY A 19 -14.29 -20.45 -11.17
CA GLY A 19 -14.66 -20.30 -9.76
C GLY A 19 -14.61 -21.57 -8.92
N SER A 20 -14.24 -22.72 -9.50
CA SER A 20 -14.06 -23.96 -8.74
C SER A 20 -12.88 -23.86 -7.77
N ALA A 21 -12.86 -24.73 -6.74
CA ALA A 21 -11.73 -24.85 -5.82
C ALA A 21 -10.40 -25.10 -6.56
N ARG A 22 -10.43 -25.81 -7.69
CA ARG A 22 -9.26 -26.05 -8.54
C ARG A 22 -8.76 -24.76 -9.19
N SER A 23 -9.67 -23.94 -9.74
CA SER A 23 -9.32 -22.65 -10.33
C SER A 23 -8.77 -21.67 -9.29
N LEU A 24 -9.34 -21.66 -8.09
CA LEU A 24 -8.82 -20.87 -6.97
C LEU A 24 -7.42 -21.32 -6.53
N ALA A 25 -7.18 -22.65 -6.43
CA ALA A 25 -5.85 -23.18 -6.12
C ALA A 25 -4.81 -22.81 -7.19
N ARG A 26 -5.20 -22.83 -8.47
CA ARG A 26 -4.34 -22.37 -9.58
C ARG A 26 -4.00 -20.89 -9.46
N LEU A 27 -4.98 -20.03 -9.16
CA LEU A 27 -4.73 -18.60 -8.91
C LEU A 27 -3.76 -18.40 -7.74
N LYS A 28 -3.97 -19.08 -6.61
CA LYS A 28 -3.04 -19.01 -5.48
C LYS A 28 -1.64 -19.44 -5.87
N ASN A 29 -1.50 -20.51 -6.64
CA ASN A 29 -0.21 -21.02 -7.09
C ASN A 29 0.47 -20.03 -8.04
N MET A 30 -0.27 -19.44 -8.98
CA MET A 30 0.23 -18.37 -9.85
C MET A 30 0.80 -17.22 -9.01
N THR A 31 0.02 -16.69 -8.05
CA THR A 31 0.47 -15.58 -7.20
C THR A 31 1.72 -15.95 -6.41
N SER A 32 1.76 -17.15 -5.82
CA SER A 32 2.92 -17.65 -5.07
C SER A 32 4.18 -17.73 -5.95
N SER A 33 4.04 -18.22 -7.18
CA SER A 33 5.14 -18.38 -8.12
C SER A 33 5.63 -17.05 -8.67
N LEU A 34 4.73 -16.08 -8.94
CA LEU A 34 5.10 -14.73 -9.34
C LEU A 34 5.90 -14.01 -8.25
N ILE A 35 5.46 -14.09 -6.98
CA ILE A 35 6.19 -13.52 -5.84
C ILE A 35 7.60 -14.11 -5.78
N ARG A 36 7.71 -15.44 -5.81
CA ARG A 36 9.01 -16.12 -5.79
C ARG A 36 9.91 -15.65 -6.93
N ARG A 37 9.39 -15.65 -8.17
CA ARG A 37 10.15 -15.25 -9.36
C ARG A 37 10.68 -13.82 -9.26
N PHE A 38 9.86 -12.86 -8.82
CA PHE A 38 10.29 -11.46 -8.70
C PHE A 38 11.26 -11.26 -7.54
N CYS A 39 11.04 -11.89 -6.38
CA CYS A 39 11.97 -11.84 -5.27
C CYS A 39 13.32 -12.47 -5.62
N THR A 40 13.33 -13.62 -6.30
CA THR A 40 14.56 -14.26 -6.77
C THR A 40 15.30 -13.38 -7.77
N ALA A 41 14.61 -12.79 -8.76
CA ALA A 41 15.24 -11.90 -9.73
C ALA A 41 15.88 -10.66 -9.06
N ALA A 42 15.22 -10.08 -8.06
CA ALA A 42 15.78 -8.95 -7.31
C ALA A 42 16.96 -9.37 -6.43
N LEU A 43 16.88 -10.55 -5.80
CA LEU A 43 17.97 -11.11 -5.00
C LEU A 43 19.21 -11.36 -5.86
N GLU A 44 19.07 -12.08 -6.97
CA GLU A 44 20.17 -12.42 -7.87
C GLU A 44 20.82 -11.16 -8.46
N ALA A 45 20.02 -10.18 -8.88
CA ALA A 45 20.55 -8.91 -9.39
C ALA A 45 21.31 -8.13 -8.31
N THR A 46 20.78 -8.10 -7.08
CA THR A 46 21.42 -7.41 -5.96
C THR A 46 22.74 -8.10 -5.59
N GLN A 47 22.76 -9.43 -5.52
CA GLN A 47 23.99 -10.20 -5.24
C GLN A 47 25.00 -10.10 -6.39
N GLY A 48 24.54 -9.99 -7.64
CA GLY A 48 25.40 -9.76 -8.79
C GLY A 48 26.16 -8.43 -8.72
N GLU A 49 25.57 -7.40 -8.11
CA GLU A 49 26.18 -6.07 -7.97
C GLU A 49 27.01 -5.92 -6.68
N PHE A 50 26.51 -6.44 -5.56
CA PHE A 50 27.11 -6.22 -4.22
C PHE A 50 27.81 -7.45 -3.63
N GLY A 51 27.74 -8.60 -4.30
CA GLY A 51 28.27 -9.89 -3.83
C GLY A 51 27.29 -10.71 -2.96
N GLU A 52 27.66 -11.96 -2.68
CA GLU A 52 26.83 -12.93 -1.93
C GLU A 52 26.96 -12.84 -0.40
N GLY A 53 27.68 -11.82 0.10
CA GLY A 53 27.88 -11.60 1.54
C GLY A 53 26.59 -11.16 2.26
N PRO A 54 26.64 -11.00 3.60
CA PRO A 54 25.51 -10.47 4.35
C PRO A 54 25.23 -9.01 3.97
N LEU A 55 24.30 -8.79 3.05
CA LEU A 55 23.88 -7.45 2.63
C LEU A 55 22.91 -6.87 3.68
N ALA A 56 23.38 -5.89 4.47
CA ALA A 56 22.56 -5.19 5.45
C ALA A 56 22.04 -3.85 4.90
N ARG A 57 21.17 -3.20 5.70
CA ARG A 57 20.36 -2.03 5.31
C ARG A 57 21.12 -0.89 4.62
N TYR A 58 22.38 -0.64 5.00
CA TYR A 58 23.19 0.46 4.46
C TYR A 58 24.35 -0.02 3.59
N ASP A 59 24.52 -1.32 3.43
CA ASP A 59 25.64 -1.92 2.71
C ASP A 59 25.29 -2.26 1.25
N ALA A 60 23.98 -2.29 0.92
CA ALA A 60 23.50 -2.52 -0.44
C ALA A 60 22.19 -1.79 -0.72
N ALA A 61 22.00 -1.40 -1.98
CA ALA A 61 20.70 -1.01 -2.51
C ALA A 61 20.01 -2.22 -3.15
N LEU A 62 18.68 -2.32 -3.00
CA LEU A 62 17.92 -3.37 -3.70
C LEU A 62 17.94 -3.10 -5.22
N VAL A 63 18.50 -4.04 -5.97
CA VAL A 63 18.52 -3.99 -7.43
C VAL A 63 17.35 -4.80 -7.97
N VAL A 64 16.47 -4.15 -8.74
CA VAL A 64 15.37 -4.84 -9.44
C VAL A 64 15.61 -4.71 -10.95
N PRO A 65 15.77 -5.83 -11.68
CA PRO A 65 15.96 -5.77 -13.13
C PRO A 65 14.85 -4.99 -13.83
N GLN A 66 15.22 -4.21 -14.85
CA GLN A 66 14.26 -3.40 -15.61
C GLN A 66 13.12 -4.26 -16.20
N GLU A 67 13.43 -5.48 -16.64
CA GLU A 67 12.43 -6.41 -17.15
C GLU A 67 11.43 -6.83 -16.08
N THR A 68 11.89 -7.09 -14.86
CA THR A 68 11.05 -7.40 -13.70
C THR A 68 10.17 -6.23 -13.32
N LEU A 69 10.71 -5.01 -13.29
CA LEU A 69 9.94 -3.79 -13.05
C LEU A 69 8.81 -3.62 -14.08
N ALA A 70 9.10 -3.85 -15.35
CA ALA A 70 8.10 -3.75 -16.41
C ALA A 70 6.98 -4.79 -16.26
N GLU A 71 7.30 -6.01 -15.84
CA GLU A 71 6.29 -7.06 -15.60
C GLU A 71 5.42 -6.76 -14.37
N VAL A 72 6.02 -6.28 -13.29
CA VAL A 72 5.28 -5.81 -12.11
C VAL A 72 4.37 -4.62 -12.47
N ALA A 73 4.85 -3.70 -13.31
CA ALA A 73 4.05 -2.57 -13.78
C ALA A 73 2.82 -3.04 -14.58
N VAL A 74 2.95 -4.07 -15.43
CA VAL A 74 1.80 -4.68 -16.13
C VAL A 74 0.79 -5.25 -15.15
N LEU A 75 1.24 -6.01 -14.14
CA LEU A 75 0.34 -6.58 -13.12
C LEU A 75 -0.39 -5.49 -12.34
N LYS A 76 0.32 -4.41 -11.95
CA LYS A 76 -0.29 -3.24 -11.31
C LYS A 76 -1.29 -2.54 -12.22
N ALA A 77 -1.01 -2.43 -13.53
CA ALA A 77 -1.93 -1.84 -14.49
C ALA A 77 -3.23 -2.67 -14.63
N ILE A 78 -3.13 -4.00 -14.65
CA ILE A 78 -4.31 -4.89 -14.63
C ILE A 78 -5.14 -4.64 -13.37
N THR A 79 -4.51 -4.58 -12.19
CA THR A 79 -5.22 -4.26 -10.94
C THR A 79 -5.85 -2.88 -10.99
N TYR A 80 -5.16 -1.88 -11.52
CA TYR A 80 -5.70 -0.54 -11.66
C TYR A 80 -6.97 -0.55 -12.52
N VAL A 81 -6.92 -1.13 -13.72
CA VAL A 81 -8.04 -1.14 -14.68
C VAL A 81 -9.23 -1.96 -14.20
N HIS A 82 -9.02 -3.05 -13.45
CA HIS A 82 -10.11 -3.95 -13.08
C HIS A 82 -10.60 -3.83 -11.63
N VAL A 83 -9.83 -3.20 -10.75
CA VAL A 83 -10.15 -3.11 -9.32
C VAL A 83 -10.24 -1.66 -8.85
N MET A 84 -9.30 -0.81 -9.29
CA MET A 84 -9.17 0.54 -8.74
C MET A 84 -9.91 1.60 -9.54
N SER A 85 -9.94 1.50 -10.87
CA SER A 85 -10.56 2.50 -11.74
C SER A 85 -12.08 2.58 -11.51
N GLY A 86 -12.61 3.80 -11.48
CA GLY A 86 -14.03 4.05 -11.22
C GLY A 86 -14.39 4.24 -9.74
N ASN A 87 -13.40 4.21 -8.84
CA ASN A 87 -13.61 4.51 -7.41
C ASN A 87 -13.39 5.99 -7.05
N ASP A 88 -13.31 6.89 -8.03
CA ASP A 88 -12.96 8.31 -7.81
C ASP A 88 -13.89 9.00 -6.82
N SER A 89 -15.19 8.73 -6.88
CA SER A 89 -16.17 9.28 -5.93
C SER A 89 -15.97 8.73 -4.51
N ARG A 90 -15.64 7.44 -4.37
CA ARG A 90 -15.31 6.83 -3.07
C ARG A 90 -14.05 7.47 -2.49
N TYR A 91 -13.00 7.63 -3.29
CA TYR A 91 -11.75 8.25 -2.85
C TYR A 91 -11.94 9.72 -2.45
N ALA A 92 -12.73 10.48 -3.21
CA ALA A 92 -13.07 11.86 -2.84
C ALA A 92 -13.83 11.93 -1.50
N TRP A 93 -14.79 11.03 -1.29
CA TRP A 93 -15.53 10.92 -0.03
C TRP A 93 -14.64 10.49 1.16
N GLU A 94 -13.75 9.52 0.96
CA GLU A 94 -12.76 9.12 1.99
C GLU A 94 -11.84 10.29 2.35
N GLN A 95 -11.41 11.10 1.37
CA GLN A 95 -10.62 12.30 1.60
C GLN A 95 -11.40 13.39 2.37
N GLU A 96 -12.67 13.59 2.04
CA GLU A 96 -13.56 14.51 2.76
C GLU A 96 -13.66 14.13 4.23
N ILE A 97 -13.93 12.86 4.54
CA ILE A 97 -13.97 12.36 5.92
C ILE A 97 -12.67 12.63 6.67
N ILE A 98 -11.53 12.31 6.06
CA ILE A 98 -10.22 12.54 6.68
C ILE A 98 -10.02 14.03 6.97
N ASN A 99 -10.34 14.90 6.02
CA ASN A 99 -10.19 16.35 6.16
C ASN A 99 -11.11 16.92 7.24
N ASP A 100 -12.36 16.49 7.28
CA ASP A 100 -13.34 16.91 8.27
C ASP A 100 -12.91 16.51 9.69
N VAL A 101 -12.45 15.27 9.87
CA VAL A 101 -11.94 14.81 11.17
C VAL A 101 -10.71 15.60 11.59
N VAL A 102 -9.76 15.86 10.68
CA VAL A 102 -8.59 16.71 10.97
C VAL A 102 -9.02 18.12 11.39
N ALA A 103 -9.95 18.75 10.68
CA ALA A 103 -10.45 20.08 11.00
C ALA A 103 -11.20 20.13 12.35
N GLY A 104 -12.04 19.14 12.63
CA GLY A 104 -12.78 19.02 13.89
C GLY A 104 -11.85 18.82 15.11
N LEU A 105 -10.76 18.06 14.94
CA LEU A 105 -9.78 17.87 16.00
C LEU A 105 -8.93 19.13 16.24
N LEU A 106 -8.52 19.84 15.18
CA LEU A 106 -7.74 21.09 15.31
C LEU A 106 -8.49 22.21 16.04
N THR A 107 -9.81 22.20 15.93
CA THR A 107 -10.71 23.15 16.59
C THR A 107 -11.03 22.76 18.04
N GLY A 108 -10.56 21.58 18.50
CA GLY A 108 -10.71 21.13 19.88
C GLY A 108 -12.10 20.60 20.24
N HIS A 109 -12.94 20.24 19.25
CA HIS A 109 -14.29 19.72 19.49
C HIS A 109 -14.30 18.39 20.25
N ARG A 110 -13.17 17.66 20.25
CA ARG A 110 -12.96 16.45 21.06
C ARG A 110 -11.51 16.37 21.53
N PRO A 111 -11.25 15.75 22.70
CA PRO A 111 -9.89 15.42 23.12
C PRO A 111 -9.26 14.34 22.23
N LEU A 112 -7.96 14.45 22.00
CA LEU A 112 -7.18 13.41 21.34
C LEU A 112 -7.02 12.19 22.26
N GLN A 113 -6.60 11.05 21.72
CA GLN A 113 -6.19 9.92 22.56
C GLN A 113 -4.98 10.31 23.42
N PRO A 114 -4.81 9.71 24.61
CA PRO A 114 -3.88 10.20 25.63
C PRO A 114 -2.45 10.54 25.17
N PRO A 115 -1.74 9.71 24.38
CA PRO A 115 -0.38 10.07 23.95
C PRO A 115 -0.35 11.30 23.04
N PHE A 116 -1.35 11.47 22.19
CA PHE A 116 -1.47 12.62 21.30
C PHE A 116 -1.94 13.87 22.05
N GLN A 117 -2.84 13.71 23.02
CA GLN A 117 -3.27 14.83 23.87
C GLN A 117 -2.09 15.41 24.66
N GLN A 118 -1.25 14.56 25.24
CA GLN A 118 -0.05 15.03 25.95
C GLN A 118 0.90 15.79 25.02
N ALA A 119 1.12 15.30 23.79
CA ALA A 119 1.96 15.98 22.82
C ALA A 119 1.35 17.30 22.33
N TRP A 120 0.03 17.36 22.20
CA TRP A 120 -0.73 18.57 21.88
C TRP A 120 -0.59 19.63 22.97
N ASP A 121 -0.77 19.25 24.23
CA ASP A 121 -0.68 20.17 25.38
C ASP A 121 0.75 20.67 25.63
N ALA A 122 1.76 19.96 25.11
CA ALA A 122 3.16 20.31 25.26
C ALA A 122 3.64 21.42 24.30
N SER A 123 2.84 21.81 23.29
CA SER A 123 3.24 22.82 22.31
C SER A 123 2.07 23.61 21.73
N ASP A 124 2.24 24.93 21.69
CA ASP A 124 1.33 25.86 21.00
C ASP A 124 1.73 26.12 19.54
N ASP A 125 2.81 25.50 19.05
CA ASP A 125 3.23 25.63 17.65
C ASP A 125 2.18 25.00 16.71
N PRO A 126 1.60 25.77 15.78
CA PRO A 126 0.60 25.27 14.84
C PRO A 126 1.07 24.07 14.00
N ALA A 127 2.35 24.02 13.63
CA ALA A 127 2.90 22.90 12.86
C ALA A 127 2.99 21.63 13.70
N VAL A 128 3.37 21.75 14.97
CA VAL A 128 3.40 20.62 15.92
C VAL A 128 1.98 20.12 16.18
N ARG A 129 1.04 21.02 16.41
CA ARG A 129 -0.38 20.70 16.60
C ARG A 129 -0.98 19.96 15.41
N LEU A 130 -0.73 20.46 14.20
CA LEU A 130 -1.15 19.77 12.97
C LEU A 130 -0.53 18.38 12.88
N ARG A 131 0.76 18.24 13.16
CA ARG A 131 1.43 16.94 13.11
C ARG A 131 0.82 15.94 14.07
N VAL A 132 0.55 16.36 15.31
CA VAL A 132 -0.08 15.51 16.34
C VAL A 132 -1.48 15.05 15.90
N VAL A 133 -2.29 15.93 15.31
CA VAL A 133 -3.60 15.58 14.77
C VAL A 133 -3.47 14.60 13.59
N VAL A 134 -2.53 14.83 12.68
CA VAL A 134 -2.27 13.93 11.55
C VAL A 134 -1.87 12.54 12.04
N ASP A 135 -0.97 12.46 13.04
CA ASP A 135 -0.55 11.18 13.61
C ASP A 135 -1.70 10.48 14.35
N GLN A 136 -2.58 11.23 15.04
CA GLN A 136 -3.80 10.69 15.63
C GLN A 136 -4.73 10.11 14.56
N VAL A 137 -4.99 10.84 13.47
CA VAL A 137 -5.90 10.37 12.41
C VAL A 137 -5.30 9.17 11.69
N ALA A 138 -3.99 9.16 11.46
CA ALA A 138 -3.28 8.04 10.85
C ALA A 138 -3.30 6.76 11.71
N SER A 139 -3.51 6.87 13.03
CA SER A 139 -3.64 5.70 13.91
C SER A 139 -5.07 5.15 13.99
N LEU A 140 -6.05 5.82 13.38
CA LEU A 140 -7.44 5.36 13.38
C LEU A 140 -7.62 4.22 12.37
N THR A 141 -8.44 3.25 12.76
CA THR A 141 -9.04 2.29 11.82
C THR A 141 -10.17 2.94 11.03
N ASP A 142 -10.51 2.38 9.87
CA ASP A 142 -11.66 2.78 9.05
C ASP A 142 -12.95 2.89 9.88
N LEU A 143 -13.20 1.95 10.80
CA LEU A 143 -14.38 2.01 11.66
C LEU A 143 -14.32 3.17 12.66
N SER A 144 -13.15 3.44 13.24
CA SER A 144 -13.01 4.51 14.22
C SER A 144 -13.03 5.90 13.61
N ILE A 145 -12.44 6.11 12.42
CA ILE A 145 -12.50 7.42 11.76
C ILE A 145 -13.93 7.78 11.36
N MET A 146 -14.73 6.80 10.90
CA MET A 146 -16.15 7.01 10.63
C MET A 146 -16.94 7.41 11.89
N ARG A 147 -16.66 6.78 13.04
CA ARG A 147 -17.28 7.17 14.31
C ARG A 147 -16.88 8.58 14.73
N TRP A 148 -15.62 8.94 14.53
CA TRP A 148 -15.13 10.26 14.89
C TRP A 148 -15.70 11.34 13.99
N HIS A 149 -15.85 11.05 12.69
CA HIS A 149 -16.52 11.95 11.74
C HIS A 149 -17.96 12.26 12.18
N GLN A 150 -18.73 11.24 12.59
CA GLN A 150 -20.09 11.41 13.12
C GLN A 150 -20.18 12.22 14.43
N ASP A 151 -19.13 12.17 15.27
CA ASP A 151 -19.09 12.92 16.53
C ASP A 151 -18.68 14.40 16.31
N LEU A 152 -17.94 14.69 15.23
CA LEU A 152 -17.30 15.98 14.97
C LEU A 152 -18.05 16.85 13.95
N VAL A 153 -18.90 16.25 13.12
CA VAL A 153 -19.68 16.88 12.03
C VAL A 153 -21.17 16.68 12.29
#